data_AF-A0A367IKC0-F1
#
_entry.id   AF-A0A367IKC0-F1
#
_cell.length_a   1.000
_cell.length_b   1.000
_cell.length_c   1.000
_cell.angle_alpha   90.00
_cell.angle_beta   90.00
_cell.angle_gamma   90.00
#
_symmetry.space_group_name_H-M   'P 1'
#
loop_
_entity.id
_entity.type
_entity.pdbx_description
1 polymer ?
#
loop_
_entity_poly.entity_id
_entity_poly.type
_entity_poly.pdbx_seq_one_letter_code
_entity_poly.pdbx_strand_id
1 'polypeptide(L)' 'MPSKEFETAAEEVKQLSKSPSNDKLLELYGLYKQATVGDNTTSKPTFDLKG' A
#
# COMPACT_ATOMS: atom_id res chain seq x y z
N MET A 1 -13.52 8.35 -0.04
CA MET A 1 -12.72 8.47 -1.27
C MET A 1 -11.51 9.34 -0.96
N PRO A 2 -10.30 8.96 -1.41
CA PRO A 2 -9.09 9.74 -1.14
C PRO A 2 -9.18 11.14 -1.77
N SER A 3 -8.34 12.06 -1.30
CA SER A 3 -8.25 13.39 -1.93
C SER A 3 -7.46 13.33 -3.24
N LYS A 4 -7.60 14.35 -4.08
CA LYS A 4 -6.87 14.44 -5.35
C LYS A 4 -5.35 14.47 -5.15
N GLU A 5 -4.90 15.10 -4.07
CA GLU A 5 -3.49 15.14 -3.68
C GLU A 5 -2.99 13.73 -3.33
N PHE A 6 -3.80 12.93 -2.66
CA PHE A 6 -3.47 11.54 -2.35
C PHE A 6 -3.34 10.69 -3.61
N GLU A 7 -4.29 10.80 -4.54
CA GLU A 7 -4.25 10.08 -5.82
C GLU A 7 -3.01 10.45 -6.64
N THR A 8 -2.66 11.74 -6.66
CA THR A 8 -1.44 12.22 -7.34
C THR A 8 -0.18 11.63 -6.72
N ALA A 9 -0.07 11.69 -5.39
CA ALA A 9 1.07 11.12 -4.67
C ALA A 9 1.18 9.59 -4.89
N ALA A 10 0.04 8.88 -4.95
CA ALA A 10 0.02 7.44 -5.22
C ALA A 10 0.53 7.08 -6.63
N GLU A 11 0.29 7.93 -7.63
CA GLU A 11 0.87 7.78 -8.97
C GLU A 11 2.35 8.15 -9.01
N GLU A 12 2.77 9.22 -8.33
CA GLU A 12 4.17 9.64 -8.27
C GLU A 12 5.09 8.58 -7.64
N VAL A 13 4.62 7.87 -6.61
CA VAL A 13 5.37 6.76 -5.99
C VAL A 13 5.70 5.66 -7.00
N LYS A 14 4.80 5.41 -7.97
CA LYS A 14 5.03 4.40 -9.03
C LYS A 14 6.07 4.85 -10.06
N GLN A 15 6.33 6.16 -10.16
CA GLN A 15 7.25 6.77 -11.12
C GLN A 15 8.64 7.05 -10.52
N LEU A 16 8.88 6.68 -9.26
CA LEU A 16 10.19 6.88 -8.62
C LEU A 16 11.28 6.10 -9.35
N SER A 17 12.37 6.79 -9.70
CA SER A 17 13.53 6.21 -10.41
C SER A 17 14.24 5.12 -9.61
N LYS A 18 14.11 5.14 -8.28
CA LYS A 18 14.60 4.11 -7.38
C LYS A 18 13.45 3.65 -6.48
N SER A 19 13.29 2.33 -6.40
CA SER A 19 12.32 1.75 -5.49
C SER A 19 12.67 2.09 -4.03
N PRO A 20 11.70 2.51 -3.21
CA PRO A 20 11.88 2.62 -1.77
C PRO A 20 12.32 1.29 -1.13
N SER A 21 12.78 1.35 0.12
CA SER A 21 13.01 0.12 0.87
C SER A 21 11.71 -0.68 1.05
N ASN A 22 11.84 -2.00 1.25
CA ASN A 22 10.68 -2.87 1.44
C ASN A 22 9.78 -2.39 2.59
N ASP A 23 10.36 -1.93 3.70
CA ASP A 23 9.60 -1.40 4.84
C ASP A 23 8.77 -0.17 4.46
N LYS A 24 9.32 0.71 3.60
CA LYS A 24 8.60 1.88 3.11
C LYS A 24 7.50 1.51 2.12
N LEU A 25 7.73 0.49 1.29
CA LEU A 25 6.68 -0.05 0.43
C LEU A 25 5.52 -0.65 1.25
N LEU A 26 5.82 -1.37 2.33
CA LEU A 26 4.81 -1.94 3.23
C LEU A 26 4.00 -0.84 3.95
N GLU A 27 4.66 0.22 4.39
CA GLU A 27 4.02 1.39 5.00
C GLU A 27 3.06 2.07 4.00
N LEU A 28 3.55 2.37 2.79
CA LEU A 28 2.75 2.98 1.72
C LEU A 28 1.55 2.11 1.33
N TYR A 29 1.75 0.79 1.24
CA TYR A 29 0.68 -0.16 0.97
C TYR A 29 -0.42 -0.11 2.04
N GLY A 30 -0.04 -0.15 3.33
CA GLY A 30 -0.98 -0.07 4.44
C GLY A 30 -1.81 1.22 4.40
N LEU A 31 -1.14 2.37 4.24
CA LEU A 31 -1.79 3.67 4.12
C LEU A 31 -2.72 3.75 2.91
N TYR A 32 -2.29 3.22 1.77
CA TYR A 32 -3.10 3.17 0.56
C TYR A 32 -4.37 2.34 0.74
N LYS A 33 -4.27 1.16 1.34
CA LYS A 33 -5.43 0.31 1.64
C LYS A 33 -6.38 1.01 2.62
N GLN A 34 -5.86 1.63 3.67
CA GLN A 34 -6.69 2.35 4.63
C GLN A 34 -7.43 3.53 3.99
N ALA A 35 -6.77 4.32 3.13
CA ALA A 35 -7.37 5.47 2.48
C ALA A 35 -8.42 5.10 1.42
N THR A 36 -8.26 3.95 0.75
CA THR A 36 -9.11 3.54 -0.37
C THR A 36 -10.21 2.56 0.01
N VAL A 37 -9.92 1.62 0.91
CA VAL A 37 -10.83 0.55 1.32
C VAL A 37 -11.38 0.79 2.73
N GLY A 38 -10.64 1.51 3.59
CA GLY A 38 -10.96 1.65 5.01
C GLY A 38 -10.36 0.52 5.84
N ASP A 39 -10.94 0.30 7.02
CA ASP A 39 -10.43 -0.66 8.00
C ASP A 39 -10.31 -2.07 7.42
N ASN A 40 -9.19 -2.74 7.71
CA ASN A 40 -8.99 -4.12 7.31
C ASN A 40 -9.82 -5.07 8.20
N THR A 41 -10.84 -5.71 7.61
CA THR A 41 -11.68 -6.71 8.27
C THR A 41 -11.34 -8.15 7.89
N THR A 42 -10.25 -8.37 7.15
CA THR A 42 -9.82 -9.70 6.69
C THR A 42 -8.87 -10.34 7.70
N SER A 43 -8.96 -11.66 7.85
CA SER A 43 -8.05 -12.41 8.70
C SER A 43 -6.62 -12.33 8.18
N LYS A 44 -5.64 -12.25 9.08
CA LYS A 44 -4.22 -12.27 8.73
C LYS A 44 -3.93 -13.54 7.91
N PRO A 45 -3.26 -13.43 6.75
CA PRO A 45 -2.87 -14.60 5.97
C PRO A 45 -1.99 -15.52 6.83
N THR A 46 -2.34 -16.80 6.86
CA THR A 46 -1.48 -17.85 7.41
C THR A 46 -0.40 -18.16 6.38
N PHE A 47 0.80 -18.46 6.86
CA PHE A 47 1.93 -18.84 6.01
C PHE A 47 1.58 -20.17 5.30
N ASP A 48 1.20 -20.11 4.03
CA ASP A 48 1.01 -21.31 3.22
C ASP A 48 2.40 -21.80 2.77
N LEU A 49 2.91 -22.84 3.43
CA LEU A 49 4.12 -23.58 3.07
C LEU A 49 3.93 -24.43 1.80
N LYS A 50 3.14 -23.96 0.83
CA LYS A 50 3.06 -24.59 -0.48
C LYS A 50 4.06 -23.91 -1.41
N GLY A 51 5.27 -24.46 -1.38
CA GLY A 51 6.16 -24.45 -2.54
C GLY A 51 5.62 -25.33 -3.66
#